data_AF-A0A3M1IGX7-F1
#
_entry.id   AF-A0A3M1IGX7-F1
#
_cell.length_a   1.000
_cell.length_b   1.000
_cell.length_c   1.000
_cell.angle_alpha   90.00
_cell.angle_beta   90.00
_cell.angle_gamma   90.00
#
_symmetry.space_group_name_H-M   'P 1'
#
loop_
_entity.id
_entity.type
_entity.pdbx_description
1 polymer ?
#
loop_
_entity_poly.entity_id
_entity_poly.type
_entity_poly.pdbx_seq_one_letter_code
_entity_poly.pdbx_strand_id
1 'polypeptide(L)' 'DAPGDGFVGYIMPVVYEQYLKNHPEPEEIEYYFCGPPMMNQSVLKTLDELGVPEENIAFDDFGG' A
#
# COMPACT_ATOMS: atom_id res chain seq x y z
N ASP A 1 23.60 6.17 -2.23
CA ASP A 1 23.07 4.88 -1.83
C ASP A 1 24.10 3.78 -2.11
N ALA A 2 24.48 3.04 -1.07
CA ALA A 2 25.40 1.90 -1.16
C ALA A 2 24.64 0.64 -1.61
N PRO A 3 25.29 -0.34 -2.26
CA PRO A 3 24.61 -1.56 -2.67
C PRO A 3 23.85 -2.24 -1.50
N GLY A 4 22.52 -2.31 -1.61
CA GLY A 4 21.65 -3.00 -0.63
C GLY A 4 21.12 -2.13 0.52
N ASP A 5 21.17 -0.80 0.42
CA ASP A 5 20.64 0.12 1.44
C ASP A 5 19.16 0.52 1.23
N GLY A 6 18.49 -0.06 0.24
CA GLY A 6 17.06 0.15 0.00
C GLY A 6 16.17 -0.56 1.01
N PHE A 7 14.87 -0.28 0.95
CA PHE A 7 13.89 -0.96 1.79
C PHE A 7 13.79 -2.46 1.48
N VAL A 8 13.67 -3.27 2.53
CA VAL A 8 13.59 -4.72 2.45
C VAL A 8 12.33 -5.23 3.12
N GLY A 9 11.60 -6.11 2.44
CA GLY A 9 10.38 -6.74 2.95
C GLY A 9 9.25 -6.75 1.92
N TYR A 10 8.05 -7.10 2.37
CA TYR A 10 6.84 -6.93 1.57
C TYR A 10 6.48 -5.46 1.48
N ILE A 11 5.99 -5.04 0.32
CA ILE A 11 5.83 -3.63 0.00
C ILE A 11 4.86 -2.90 0.94
N MET A 12 3.69 -3.49 1.27
CA MET A 12 2.69 -2.78 2.08
C MET A 12 3.16 -2.50 3.51
N PRO A 13 3.74 -3.48 4.26
CA PRO A 13 4.35 -3.19 5.56
C PRO A 13 5.45 -2.13 5.51
N VAL A 14 6.30 -2.16 4.47
CA VAL A 14 7.36 -1.18 4.28
C VAL A 14 6.78 0.23 4.06
N VAL A 15 5.81 0.38 3.16
CA VAL A 15 5.17 1.67 2.86
C VAL A 15 4.44 2.22 4.09
N TYR A 16 3.76 1.35 4.85
CA TYR A 16 3.12 1.75 6.10
C TYR A 16 4.15 2.30 7.10
N GLU A 17 5.23 1.55 7.35
CA GLU A 17 6.23 1.91 8.35
C GLU A 17 7.06 3.13 7.97
N GLN A 18 7.35 3.33 6.68
CA GLN A 18 8.22 4.41 6.23
C GLN A 18 7.45 5.68 5.87
N TYR A 19 6.15 5.59 5.60
CA TYR A 19 5.37 6.72 5.09
C TYR A 19 3.99 6.85 5.76
N LEU A 20 3.08 5.89 5.55
CA LEU A 20 1.66 6.09 5.87
C LEU A 20 1.40 6.27 7.36
N LYS A 21 2.15 5.59 8.24
CA LYS A 21 1.95 5.72 9.71
C LYS A 21 2.16 7.14 10.25
N ASN A 22 2.93 7.96 9.53
CA ASN A 22 3.25 9.33 9.91
C ASN A 22 2.60 10.35 8.95
N HIS A 23 1.85 9.89 7.95
CA HIS A 23 1.14 10.78 7.05
C HIS A 23 -0.06 11.38 7.80
N PRO A 24 -0.30 12.71 7.72
CA PRO A 24 -1.36 13.35 8.50
C PRO A 24 -2.77 12.93 8.07
N GLU A 25 -2.99 12.71 6.77
CA GLU A 25 -4.30 12.40 6.17
C GLU A 25 -4.13 11.30 5.10
N PRO A 26 -3.79 10.05 5.47
CA PRO A 26 -3.62 8.95 4.51
C PRO A 26 -4.93 8.59 3.78
N GLU A 27 -6.09 8.89 4.34
CA GLU A 27 -7.42 8.68 3.76
C GLU A 27 -7.70 9.56 2.54
N GLU A 28 -7.04 10.71 2.42
CA GLU A 28 -7.18 11.67 1.33
C GLU A 28 -6.27 11.36 0.12
N ILE A 29 -5.47 10.28 0.19
CA ILE A 29 -4.58 9.85 -0.91
C ILE A 29 -5.35 8.96 -1.88
N GLU A 30 -5.16 9.17 -3.18
CA GLU A 30 -5.59 8.23 -4.21
C GLU A 30 -4.55 7.09 -4.37
N TYR A 31 -4.97 5.86 -4.11
CA TYR A 31 -4.15 4.66 -4.17
C TYR A 31 -4.37 3.88 -5.47
N TYR A 32 -3.34 3.85 -6.30
CA TYR A 32 -3.30 3.05 -7.53
C TYR A 32 -2.28 1.92 -7.40
N PHE A 33 -2.73 0.67 -7.49
CA PHE A 33 -1.81 -0.47 -7.41
C PHE A 33 -2.22 -1.65 -8.29
N CYS A 34 -1.26 -2.52 -8.55
CA CYS A 34 -1.42 -3.74 -9.33
C CYS A 34 -0.39 -4.75 -8.85
N GLY A 35 -0.80 -5.99 -8.63
CA GLY A 35 0.12 -7.07 -8.28
C GLY A 35 -0.57 -8.39 -7.99
N PRO A 36 0.17 -9.37 -7.44
CA PRO A 36 -0.36 -10.70 -7.19
C PRO A 36 -1.43 -10.70 -6.09
N PRO A 37 -2.32 -11.71 -6.03
CA PRO A 37 -3.46 -11.74 -5.09
C PRO A 37 -3.07 -11.48 -3.62
N MET A 38 -1.95 -12.05 -3.18
CA MET A 38 -1.44 -11.84 -1.81
C MET A 38 -1.01 -10.39 -1.54
N MET A 39 -0.45 -9.71 -2.53
CA MET A 39 -0.07 -8.30 -2.40
C MET A 39 -1.33 -7.44 -2.35
N ASN A 40 -2.29 -7.66 -3.26
CA ASN A 40 -3.52 -6.88 -3.33
C ASN A 40 -4.31 -6.99 -2.01
N GLN A 41 -4.45 -8.21 -1.47
CA GLN A 41 -5.12 -8.42 -0.17
C GLN A 41 -4.40 -7.70 0.97
N SER A 42 -3.07 -7.71 0.99
CA SER A 42 -2.30 -6.98 2.00
C SER A 42 -2.48 -5.48 1.89
N VAL A 43 -2.51 -4.92 0.68
CA VAL A 43 -2.74 -3.49 0.45
C VAL A 43 -4.15 -3.11 0.88
N LEU A 44 -5.18 -3.79 0.36
CA LEU A 44 -6.59 -3.52 0.67
C LEU A 44 -6.87 -3.55 2.17
N LYS A 45 -6.36 -4.58 2.87
CA LYS A 45 -6.55 -4.69 4.32
C LYS A 45 -5.94 -3.50 5.07
N THR A 46 -4.72 -3.09 4.72
CA THR A 46 -4.08 -1.96 5.41
C THR A 46 -4.77 -0.63 5.09
N LEU A 47 -5.25 -0.42 3.86
CA LEU A 47 -6.00 0.79 3.50
C LEU A 47 -7.36 0.85 4.21
N ASP A 48 -8.04 -0.30 4.38
CA ASP A 48 -9.27 -0.40 5.18
C ASP A 48 -9.02 -0.06 6.67
N GLU A 49 -7.94 -0.59 7.25
CA GLU A 49 -7.53 -0.26 8.63
C GLU A 49 -7.17 1.23 8.82
N LEU A 50 -6.69 1.90 7.76
CA LEU A 50 -6.41 3.33 7.73
C LEU A 50 -7.65 4.20 7.47
N GLY A 51 -8.80 3.60 7.17
CA GLY A 51 -10.04 4.32 6.89
C GLY A 51 -10.09 5.00 5.53
N VAL A 52 -9.30 4.52 4.56
CA VAL A 52 -9.28 5.05 3.19
C VAL A 52 -10.62 4.73 2.50
N PRO A 53 -11.35 5.72 1.95
CA PRO A 53 -12.59 5.49 1.22
C PRO A 53 -12.38 4.62 -0.03
N GLU A 54 -13.35 3.77 -0.38
CA GLU A 54 -13.27 2.92 -1.57
C GLU A 54 -13.10 3.74 -2.87
N GLU A 55 -13.68 4.96 -2.94
CA GLU A 55 -13.50 5.85 -4.10
C GLU A 55 -12.04 6.28 -4.34
N ASN A 56 -11.21 6.24 -3.30
CA ASN A 56 -9.78 6.56 -3.36
C ASN A 56 -8.91 5.34 -3.65
N ILE A 57 -9.50 4.15 -3.85
CA ILE A 57 -8.78 2.90 -4.08
C ILE A 57 -9.09 2.38 -5.49
N ALA A 58 -8.07 2.35 -6.34
CA ALA A 58 -8.15 1.77 -7.68
C ALA A 58 -7.05 0.74 -7.88
N PHE A 59 -7.43 -0.49 -8.23
CA PHE A 59 -6.45 -1.53 -8.54
C PHE A 59 -6.86 -2.38 -9.72
N ASP A 60 -5.85 -2.92 -10.41
CA ASP A 60 -6.05 -3.84 -11.52
C ASP A 60 -5.83 -5.28 -11.03
N ASP A 61 -6.89 -6.08 -11.11
CA ASP A 61 -6.85 -7.51 -10.80
C ASP A 61 -6.72 -8.30 -12.09
N PHE A 62 -5.54 -8.90 -12.29
CA PHE A 62 -5.23 -9.70 -13.47
C PHE A 62 -5.96 -11.05 -13.50
N GLY A 63 -6.85 -11.33 -12.53
CA GLY A 63 -7.82 -12.43 -12.58
C GLY A 63 -7.19 -13.79 -12.35
N GLY A 64 -6.37 -13.90 -11.29
CA GLY A 64 -5.60 -15.10 -10.93
C GLY A 64 -6.36 -16.43 -10.98
#